data_AF-A0A067CNZ8-F1
#
_entry.id   AF-A0A067CNZ8-F1
#
_cell.length_a   1.000
_cell.length_b   1.000
_cell.length_c   1.000
_cell.angle_alpha   90.00
_cell.angle_beta   90.00
_cell.angle_gamma   90.00
#
_symmetry.space_group_name_H-M   'P 1'
#
loop_
_entity.id
_entity.type
_entity.pdbx_description
1 polymer ?
#
loop_
_entity_poly.entity_id
_entity_poly.type
_entity_poly.pdbx_seq_one_letter_code
_entity_poly.pdbx_strand_id
1 'polypeptide(L)'
;MKFSTILAVAVASAAAGPCDIAVLTEKFAPVLTSSSYPLCSADTGYQLASLLTGPLPTSTQAAALVKSDNCQTLYTGPLQKVAGSVTPSCTLGGVELSVIAVTPMDKALAALAAAAAPAAAIP
;
A
#
# COMPACT_ATOMS: atom_id res chain seq x y z
N MET A 1 49.62 -5.80 -20.86
CA MET A 1 49.03 -5.84 -19.50
C MET A 1 48.10 -4.64 -19.33
N LYS A 2 47.04 -4.79 -18.52
CA LYS A 2 46.10 -3.75 -18.03
C LYS A 2 44.82 -3.52 -18.87
N PHE A 3 43.89 -4.48 -18.82
CA PHE A 3 42.47 -4.20 -19.04
C PHE A 3 41.88 -3.76 -17.69
N SER A 4 41.69 -2.46 -17.52
CA SER A 4 41.06 -1.90 -16.33
C SER A 4 39.55 -2.10 -16.39
N THR A 5 39.08 -2.84 -15.40
CA THR A 5 37.72 -3.05 -14.93
C THR A 5 36.90 -1.74 -14.95
N ILE A 6 35.91 -1.63 -15.84
CA ILE A 6 34.94 -0.54 -15.79
C ILE A 6 33.67 -1.08 -15.16
N LEU A 7 33.60 -0.86 -13.85
CA LEU A 7 32.43 -0.54 -13.02
C LEU A 7 31.07 -0.87 -13.68
N ALA A 8 30.53 -2.04 -13.35
CA ALA A 8 29.10 -2.26 -13.38
C ALA A 8 28.47 -1.30 -12.38
N VAL A 9 27.98 -0.15 -12.84
CA VAL A 9 26.97 0.62 -12.12
C VAL A 9 25.72 -0.25 -12.18
N ALA A 10 25.62 -1.18 -11.23
CA ALA A 10 24.34 -1.64 -10.76
C ALA A 10 23.64 -0.38 -10.27
N VAL A 11 22.84 0.22 -11.15
CA VAL A 11 21.72 1.04 -10.72
C VAL A 11 20.84 0.04 -9.98
N ALA A 12 21.16 -0.19 -8.71
CA ALA A 12 20.20 -0.68 -7.77
C ALA A 12 19.11 0.38 -7.82
N SER A 13 18.09 0.14 -8.64
CA SER A 13 16.77 0.68 -8.38
C SER A 13 16.59 0.42 -6.90
N ALA A 14 16.71 1.46 -6.08
CA ALA A 14 16.39 1.36 -4.67
C ALA A 14 14.90 1.07 -4.68
N ALA A 15 14.55 -0.20 -4.81
CA ALA A 15 13.20 -0.68 -4.65
C ALA A 15 12.83 -0.20 -3.26
N ALA A 16 11.91 0.76 -3.23
CA ALA A 16 11.39 1.38 -2.05
C ALA A 16 11.24 0.31 -0.95
N GLY A 17 12.08 0.41 0.09
CA GLY A 17 12.09 -0.59 1.17
C GLY A 17 10.72 -0.69 1.83
N PRO A 18 10.43 -1.78 2.57
CA PRO A 18 9.18 -1.87 3.31
C PRO A 18 9.02 -0.64 4.20
N CYS A 19 7.82 -0.06 4.22
CA CYS A 19 7.55 1.10 5.03
C CYS A 19 7.79 0.81 6.51
N ASP A 20 8.47 1.74 7.18
CA ASP A 20 8.59 1.68 8.63
C ASP A 20 7.20 1.83 9.25
N ILE A 21 6.78 0.81 10.01
CA ILE A 21 5.42 0.73 10.57
C ILE A 21 5.13 1.92 11.51
N ALA A 22 6.14 2.44 12.22
CA ALA A 22 5.94 3.58 13.11
C ALA A 22 5.67 4.86 12.31
N VAL A 23 6.48 5.13 11.29
CA VAL A 23 6.26 6.26 10.36
C VAL A 23 4.91 6.13 9.68
N LEU A 24 4.58 4.93 9.22
CA LEU A 24 3.35 4.68 8.51
C LEU A 24 2.14 4.84 9.42
N THR A 25 2.21 4.39 10.68
CA THR A 25 1.14 4.57 11.67
C THR A 25 0.91 6.05 11.99
N GLU A 26 1.97 6.83 12.17
CA GLU A 26 1.85 8.29 12.35
C GLU A 26 1.21 8.96 11.13
N LYS A 27 1.61 8.55 9.93
CA LYS A 27 1.09 9.13 8.69
C LYS A 27 -0.34 8.67 8.41
N PHE A 28 -0.71 7.44 8.75
CA PHE A 28 -2.07 6.91 8.62
C PHE A 28 -2.98 7.32 9.79
N ALA A 29 -2.48 7.96 10.85
CA ALA A 29 -3.32 8.50 11.91
C ALA A 29 -4.56 9.28 11.41
N PRO A 30 -4.48 10.21 10.45
CA PRO A 30 -5.65 10.88 9.86
C PRO A 30 -6.65 9.95 9.14
N VAL A 31 -6.18 8.79 8.66
CA VAL A 31 -7.04 7.74 8.08
C VAL A 31 -7.81 7.05 9.20
N LEU A 32 -7.12 6.71 10.29
CA LEU A 32 -7.69 6.02 11.46
C LEU A 32 -8.65 6.91 12.27
N THR A 33 -8.41 8.21 12.29
CA THR A 33 -9.28 9.20 12.98
C THR A 33 -10.40 9.73 12.09
N SER A 34 -10.45 9.34 10.82
CA SER A 34 -11.51 9.75 9.90
C SER A 34 -12.84 9.14 10.31
N SER A 35 -13.92 9.91 10.30
CA SER A 35 -15.26 9.42 10.65
C SER A 35 -15.73 8.28 9.72
N SER A 36 -15.21 8.22 8.50
CA SER A 36 -15.52 7.15 7.55
C SER A 36 -14.81 5.83 7.90
N TYR A 37 -13.82 5.81 8.80
CA TYR A 37 -13.06 4.61 9.20
C TYR A 37 -13.89 3.57 9.91
N PRO A 38 -14.56 3.88 11.04
CA PRO A 38 -15.45 2.91 11.67
C PRO A 38 -16.63 2.52 10.75
N LEU A 39 -17.08 3.41 9.86
CA LEU A 39 -18.15 3.13 8.90
C LEU A 39 -17.69 2.16 7.80
N CYS A 40 -16.49 2.36 7.24
CA CYS A 40 -15.89 1.48 6.25
C CYS A 40 -15.66 0.07 6.83
N SER A 41 -15.14 0.00 8.06
CA SER A 41 -14.96 -1.29 8.74
C SER A 41 -16.28 -1.99 9.04
N ALA A 42 -17.33 -1.26 9.42
CA ALA A 42 -18.65 -1.83 9.66
C ALA A 42 -19.31 -2.36 8.39
N ASP A 43 -19.12 -1.67 7.26
CA ASP A 43 -19.73 -2.02 5.97
C ASP A 43 -19.04 -3.23 5.32
N THR A 44 -17.73 -3.37 5.52
CA THR A 44 -16.89 -4.38 4.84
C THR A 44 -16.47 -5.54 5.72
N GLY A 45 -16.56 -5.38 7.05
CA GLY A 45 -16.03 -6.31 8.03
C GLY A 45 -14.49 -6.38 8.05
N TYR A 46 -13.79 -5.44 7.41
CA TYR A 46 -12.33 -5.38 7.38
C TYR A 46 -11.80 -4.14 8.08
N GLN A 47 -10.86 -4.33 8.99
CA GLN A 47 -10.17 -3.24 9.68
C GLN A 47 -9.01 -2.77 8.81
N LEU A 48 -9.11 -1.56 8.23
CA LEU A 48 -8.04 -0.98 7.42
C LEU A 48 -6.69 -0.87 8.17
N ALA A 49 -6.67 -0.73 9.50
CA ALA A 49 -5.45 -0.81 10.30
C ALA A 49 -4.69 -2.14 10.14
N SER A 50 -5.40 -3.23 9.80
CA SER A 50 -4.78 -4.53 9.52
C SER A 50 -3.93 -4.52 8.24
N LEU A 51 -4.06 -3.53 7.34
CA LEU A 51 -3.12 -3.35 6.23
C LEU A 51 -1.71 -2.97 6.70
N LEU A 52 -1.60 -2.35 7.88
CA LEU A 52 -0.32 -1.91 8.44
C LEU A 52 0.41 -3.08 9.11
N THR A 53 -0.31 -3.87 9.91
CA THR A 53 0.30 -4.83 10.84
C THR A 53 -0.11 -6.28 10.60
N GLY A 54 -1.04 -6.53 9.69
CA GLY A 54 -1.76 -7.79 9.60
C GLY A 54 -2.03 -8.26 8.17
N PRO A 55 -2.95 -9.23 8.02
CA PRO A 55 -3.25 -9.81 6.73
C PRO A 55 -3.99 -8.82 5.82
N LEU A 56 -3.68 -8.90 4.53
CA LEU A 56 -4.42 -8.19 3.50
C LEU A 56 -5.89 -8.61 3.47
N PRO A 57 -6.80 -7.73 3.02
CA PRO A 57 -8.21 -8.07 2.88
C PRO A 57 -8.38 -9.20 1.86
N THR A 58 -9.33 -10.09 2.13
CA THR A 58 -9.70 -11.16 1.19
C THR A 58 -10.37 -10.58 -0.06
N SER A 59 -10.45 -11.34 -1.15
CA SER A 59 -11.14 -10.90 -2.38
C SER A 59 -12.58 -10.41 -2.14
N THR A 60 -13.31 -11.08 -1.24
CA THR A 60 -14.68 -10.68 -0.86
C THR A 60 -14.70 -9.35 -0.09
N GLN A 61 -13.79 -9.18 0.87
CA GLN A 61 -13.64 -7.91 1.59
C GLN A 61 -13.18 -6.81 0.64
N ALA A 62 -12.25 -7.09 -0.26
CA ALA A 62 -11.77 -6.15 -1.26
C ALA A 62 -12.89 -5.63 -2.16
N ALA A 63 -13.76 -6.51 -2.64
CA ALA A 63 -14.95 -6.12 -3.39
C ALA A 63 -15.91 -5.27 -2.54
N ALA A 64 -16.08 -5.60 -1.25
CA ALA A 64 -16.89 -4.81 -0.32
C ALA A 64 -16.30 -3.41 -0.07
N LEU A 65 -14.98 -3.31 0.12
CA LEU A 65 -14.28 -2.02 0.23
C LEU A 65 -14.56 -1.16 -0.99
N VAL A 66 -14.34 -1.70 -2.20
CA VAL A 66 -14.54 -0.95 -3.44
C VAL A 66 -15.99 -0.52 -3.64
N LYS A 67 -16.95 -1.28 -3.13
CA LYS A 67 -18.38 -0.99 -3.24
C LYS A 67 -18.89 0.02 -2.20
N SER A 68 -18.19 0.18 -1.08
CA SER A 68 -18.62 1.06 0.01
C SER A 68 -18.18 2.50 -0.23
N ASP A 69 -19.14 3.44 -0.33
CA ASP A 69 -18.86 4.88 -0.49
C ASP A 69 -18.01 5.43 0.67
N ASN A 70 -18.19 4.90 1.88
CA ASN A 70 -17.41 5.29 3.06
C ASN A 70 -15.94 4.90 2.90
N CYS A 71 -15.67 3.69 2.41
CA CYS A 71 -14.31 3.23 2.14
C CYS A 71 -13.67 3.98 0.97
N GLN A 72 -14.43 4.27 -0.08
CA GLN A 72 -13.95 5.09 -1.19
C GLN A 72 -13.56 6.49 -0.73
N THR A 73 -14.41 7.16 0.07
CA THR A 73 -14.14 8.49 0.63
C THR A 73 -12.87 8.50 1.48
N LEU A 74 -12.68 7.45 2.28
CA LEU A 74 -11.48 7.26 3.09
C LEU A 74 -10.22 7.06 2.25
N TYR A 75 -10.36 6.30 1.17
CA TYR A 75 -9.27 5.96 0.29
C TYR A 75 -8.82 7.17 -0.53
N THR A 76 -9.76 7.82 -1.24
CA THR A 76 -9.46 8.98 -2.09
C THR A 76 -9.13 10.24 -1.29
N GLY A 77 -9.56 10.31 -0.04
CA GLY A 77 -9.26 11.43 0.85
C GLY A 77 -7.94 11.24 1.59
N PRO A 78 -7.98 10.84 2.87
CA PRO A 78 -6.79 10.80 3.70
C PRO A 78 -5.76 9.75 3.26
N LEU A 79 -6.17 8.59 2.72
CA LEU A 79 -5.22 7.50 2.41
C LEU A 79 -4.33 7.84 1.21
N GLN A 80 -4.90 8.25 0.07
CA GLN A 80 -4.12 8.68 -1.09
C GLN A 80 -3.23 9.89 -0.77
N LYS A 81 -3.74 10.84 0.03
CA LYS A 81 -2.96 11.99 0.50
C LYS A 81 -1.76 11.57 1.34
N VAL A 82 -1.95 10.63 2.25
CA VAL A 82 -0.89 10.06 3.07
C VAL A 82 0.11 9.31 2.22
N ALA A 83 -0.36 8.45 1.32
CA ALA A 83 0.49 7.68 0.42
C ALA A 83 1.38 8.57 -0.46
N GLY A 84 0.86 9.71 -0.91
CA GLY A 84 1.63 10.72 -1.64
C GLY A 84 2.55 11.59 -0.77
N SER A 85 2.34 11.61 0.55
CA SER A 85 3.10 12.45 1.50
C SER A 85 4.26 11.71 2.19
N VAL A 86 4.38 10.39 2.00
CA VAL A 86 5.48 9.61 2.57
C VAL A 86 6.72 9.77 1.68
N THR A 87 7.79 10.31 2.24
CA THR A 87 9.08 10.50 1.56
C THR A 87 10.20 10.11 2.53
N PRO A 88 11.16 9.24 2.14
CA PRO A 88 11.31 8.57 0.85
C PRO A 88 10.15 7.57 0.55
N SER A 89 9.90 7.30 -0.73
CA SER A 89 8.88 6.33 -1.15
C SER A 89 9.22 4.95 -0.57
N CYS A 90 8.23 4.29 0.02
CA CYS A 90 8.34 2.97 0.64
C CYS A 90 7.21 2.05 0.16
N THR A 91 7.36 0.75 0.36
CA THR A 91 6.38 -0.26 -0.03
C THR A 91 5.50 -0.69 1.13
N LEU A 92 4.19 -0.68 0.92
CA LEU A 92 3.15 -1.22 1.80
C LEU A 92 2.69 -2.56 1.24
N GLY A 93 2.95 -3.67 1.95
CA GLY A 93 2.56 -5.00 1.49
C GLY A 93 3.12 -5.35 0.09
N GLY A 94 4.30 -4.82 -0.24
CA GLY A 94 4.96 -5.00 -1.54
C GLY A 94 4.52 -4.03 -2.65
N VAL A 95 3.60 -3.10 -2.38
CA VAL A 95 3.17 -2.05 -3.33
C VAL A 95 3.71 -0.70 -2.90
N GLU A 96 4.32 0.04 -3.82
CA GLU A 96 4.88 1.36 -3.52
C GLU A 96 3.77 2.38 -3.19
N LEU A 97 3.91 3.12 -2.09
CA LEU A 97 2.91 4.13 -1.67
C LEU A 97 2.68 5.20 -2.73
N SER A 98 3.70 5.60 -3.48
CA SER A 98 3.55 6.57 -4.56
C SER A 98 2.64 6.07 -5.68
N VAL A 99 2.57 4.74 -5.89
CA VAL A 99 1.59 4.12 -6.78
C VAL A 99 0.21 4.18 -6.14
N ILE A 100 0.06 3.82 -4.87
CA ILE A 100 -1.21 3.89 -4.14
C ILE A 100 -1.79 5.33 -4.14
N ALA A 101 -0.93 6.35 -4.07
CA ALA A 101 -1.33 7.76 -4.05
C ALA A 101 -2.12 8.22 -5.28
N VAL A 102 -1.90 7.58 -6.43
CA VAL A 102 -2.53 7.94 -7.72
C VAL A 102 -3.41 6.83 -8.30
N THR A 103 -3.38 5.65 -7.69
CA THR A 103 -4.10 4.47 -8.18
C THR A 103 -5.49 4.43 -7.56
N PRO A 104 -6.55 4.09 -8.31
CA PRO A 104 -7.88 3.90 -7.73
C PRO A 104 -7.92 2.67 -6.81
N MET A 105 -8.84 2.65 -5.84
CA MET A 105 -8.84 1.65 -4.77
C MET A 105 -8.91 0.21 -5.29
N ASP A 106 -9.68 -0.06 -6.36
CA ASP A 106 -9.77 -1.41 -6.93
C ASP A 106 -8.41 -1.91 -7.44
N LYS A 107 -7.68 -1.03 -8.15
CA LYS A 107 -6.38 -1.34 -8.73
C LYS A 107 -5.30 -1.43 -7.65
N ALA A 108 -5.35 -0.58 -6.65
CA ALA A 108 -4.41 -0.65 -5.54
C ALA A 108 -4.60 -1.94 -4.74
N LEU A 109 -5.85 -2.33 -4.46
CA LEU A 109 -6.14 -3.56 -3.74
C LEU A 109 -5.78 -4.80 -4.54
N ALA A 110 -5.99 -4.77 -5.86
CA ALA A 110 -5.52 -5.82 -6.77
C ALA A 110 -3.98 -5.90 -6.80
N ALA A 111 -3.29 -4.76 -6.81
CA ALA A 111 -1.83 -4.72 -6.74
C ALA A 111 -1.31 -5.26 -5.41
N LEU A 112 -1.97 -4.91 -4.30
CA LEU A 112 -1.66 -5.42 -2.97
C LEU A 112 -1.88 -6.93 -2.89
N ALA A 113 -3.00 -7.42 -3.41
CA ALA A 113 -3.28 -8.85 -3.49
C ALA A 113 -2.26 -9.59 -4.39
N ALA A 114 -1.85 -8.99 -5.50
CA ALA A 114 -0.82 -9.54 -6.39
C ALA A 114 0.57 -9.55 -5.73
N ALA A 115 0.89 -8.55 -4.92
CA ALA A 115 2.14 -8.48 -4.16
C ALA A 115 2.16 -9.43 -2.95
N ALA A 116 0.99 -9.72 -2.37
CA ALA A 116 0.83 -10.66 -1.27
C ALA A 116 0.65 -12.12 -1.71
N ALA A 117 0.33 -12.37 -2.98
CA ALA A 117 0.47 -13.70 -3.54
C ALA A 117 1.94 -14.12 -3.34
N PRO A 118 2.21 -15.29 -2.77
CA PRO A 118 3.58 -15.77 -2.71
C PRO A 118 4.12 -15.71 -4.13
N ALA A 119 5.36 -15.28 -4.29
CA ALA A 119 6.12 -15.43 -5.53
C ALA A 119 6.21 -16.93 -5.87
N ALA A 120 5.11 -17.49 -6.35
CA ALA A 120 4.95 -18.83 -6.83
C ALA A 120 4.75 -18.66 -8.33
N ALA A 121 5.76 -19.14 -9.07
CA ALA A 121 5.92 -19.08 -10.52
C ALA A 121 6.55 -17.78 -11.06
N ILE A 122 7.84 -17.59 -10.78
CA ILE A 122 8.76 -17.24 -11.87
C ILE A 122 9.28 -18.58 -12.40
N PRO A 123 8.84 -19.07 -13.59
CA PRO A 123 9.58 -20.10 -14.32
C PRO A 123 10.89 -19.55 -14.91
#